data_AF-A0A931EFH2-F1
#
_entry.id   AF-A0A931EFH2-F1
#
_cell.length_a   1.000
_cell.length_b   1.000
_cell.length_c   1.000
_cell.angle_alpha   90.00
_cell.angle_beta   90.00
_cell.angle_gamma   90.00
#
_symmetry.space_group_name_H-M   'P 1'
#
loop_
_entity.id
_entity.type
_entity.pdbx_description
1 polymer ?
#
loop_
_entity_poly.entity_id
_entity_poly.type
_entity_poly.pdbx_seq_one_letter_code
_entity_poly.pdbx_strand_id
1 'polypeptide(L)'
;MKIDLDLKQGFLQNIKREVLNTLTPEERTVIEVSTGEMGNKPDAVKLGWLKMRTKESWTKQRYVKALDRTMKKLRAAVEAESHKRSQED
;
A
#
# COMPACT_ATOMS: atom_id res chain seq x y z
N MET A 1 5.35 1.01 -16.53
CA MET A 1 6.07 1.12 -15.25
C MET A 1 5.93 -0.22 -14.52
N LYS A 2 6.99 -1.03 -14.47
CA LYS A 2 7.01 -2.25 -13.65
C LYS A 2 7.34 -1.79 -12.24
N ILE A 3 6.38 -1.90 -11.33
CA ILE A 3 6.64 -1.69 -9.91
C ILE A 3 7.36 -2.97 -9.45
N ASP A 4 8.68 -2.99 -9.57
CA ASP A 4 9.58 -4.01 -9.00
C ASP A 4 9.76 -3.73 -7.50
N LEU A 5 8.65 -3.50 -6.80
CA LEU A 5 8.63 -3.60 -5.35
C LEU A 5 8.25 -5.03 -5.03
N ASP A 6 9.22 -5.71 -4.44
CA ASP A 6 9.06 -6.96 -3.76
C ASP A 6 8.13 -6.72 -2.55
N LEU A 7 6.82 -6.57 -2.81
CA LEU A 7 5.72 -6.56 -1.85
C LEU A 7 5.55 -7.96 -1.22
N LYS A 8 6.67 -8.67 -1.02
CA LYS A 8 6.73 -9.98 -0.40
C LYS A 8 6.11 -9.90 1.00
N GLN A 9 5.66 -11.07 1.46
CA GLN A 9 5.30 -11.29 2.85
C GLN A 9 6.36 -10.65 3.75
N GLY A 10 5.95 -9.67 4.56
CA GLY A 10 6.83 -8.97 5.48
C GLY A 10 7.02 -7.47 5.21
N PHE A 11 6.80 -6.96 3.99
CA PHE A 11 6.94 -5.52 3.73
C PHE A 11 6.10 -4.67 4.69
N LEU A 12 4.81 -4.99 4.82
CA LEU A 12 3.94 -4.31 5.79
C LEU A 12 4.25 -4.63 7.25
N GLN A 13 4.86 -5.78 7.53
CA GLN A 13 5.23 -6.16 8.90
C GLN A 13 6.43 -5.32 9.39
N ASN A 14 7.28 -4.87 8.47
CA ASN A 14 8.42 -4.01 8.76
C ASN A 14 8.10 -2.50 8.73
N ILE A 15 6.91 -2.11 8.26
CA ILE A 15 6.48 -0.71 8.31
C ILE A 15 5.92 -0.42 9.72
N LYS A 16 6.51 0.56 10.40
CA LYS A 16 6.01 1.04 11.70
C LYS A 16 4.52 1.40 11.60
N ARG A 17 3.75 1.07 12.63
CA ARG A 17 2.31 1.38 12.73
C ARG A 17 2.01 2.87 12.51
N GLU A 18 2.93 3.74 12.91
CA GLU A 18 2.85 5.20 12.74
C GLU A 18 2.87 5.61 11.27
N VAL A 19 3.70 4.97 10.45
CA VAL A 19 3.73 5.20 9.00
C VAL A 19 2.42 4.74 8.35
N LEU A 20 1.88 3.59 8.77
CA LEU A 20 0.56 3.12 8.32
C LEU A 20 -0.59 4.03 8.79
N ASN A 21 -0.42 4.80 9.86
CA ASN A 21 -1.38 5.80 10.33
C ASN A 21 -1.45 7.06 9.46
N THR A 22 -0.45 7.29 8.61
CA THR A 22 -0.49 8.39 7.63
C THR A 22 -1.41 8.10 6.45
N LEU A 23 -1.77 6.82 6.25
CA LEU A 23 -2.60 6.38 5.13
C LEU A 23 -4.09 6.54 5.41
N THR A 24 -4.84 6.94 4.37
CA THR A 24 -6.31 6.95 4.41
C THR A 24 -6.86 5.51 4.41
N PRO A 25 -8.15 5.30 4.75
CA PRO A 25 -8.77 3.98 4.66
C PRO A 25 -8.71 3.35 3.26
N GLU A 26 -8.86 4.16 2.21
CA GLU A 26 -8.72 3.71 0.81
C GLU A 26 -7.28 3.27 0.53
N GLU A 27 -6.29 4.09 0.90
CA GLU A 27 -4.86 3.80 0.71
C GLU A 27 -4.45 2.52 1.45
N ARG A 28 -4.93 2.30 2.67
CA ARG A 28 -4.71 1.06 3.42
C ARG A 28 -5.29 -0.14 2.70
N THR A 29 -6.53 -0.03 2.21
CA THR A 29 -7.19 -1.12 1.49
C THR A 29 -6.41 -1.47 0.21
N VAL A 30 -5.93 -0.47 -0.54
CA VAL A 30 -5.12 -0.65 -1.75
C VAL A 30 -3.83 -1.41 -1.46
N ILE A 31 -3.19 -1.10 -0.34
CA ILE A 31 -1.96 -1.77 0.11
C ILE A 31 -2.23 -3.20 0.58
N GLU A 32 -3.30 -3.42 1.35
CA GLU A 32 -3.72 -4.75 1.79
C GLU A 32 -3.96 -5.70 0.61
N VAL A 33 -4.64 -5.25 -0.45
CA VAL A 33 -4.88 -6.11 -1.64
C VAL A 33 -3.65 -6.33 -2.50
N SER A 34 -2.61 -5.51 -2.32
CA SER A 34 -1.33 -5.62 -3.03
C SER A 34 -0.31 -6.52 -2.33
N THR A 35 -0.60 -6.98 -1.12
CA THR A 35 0.36 -7.68 -0.24
C THR A 35 -0.20 -9.01 0.26
N GLY A 36 0.68 -9.82 0.86
CA GLY A 36 0.31 -11.11 1.47
C GLY A 36 -0.36 -12.07 0.49
N GLU A 37 -1.35 -12.84 0.97
CA GLU A 37 -2.10 -13.78 0.13
C GLU A 37 -2.92 -13.08 -0.96
N MET A 38 -3.38 -11.85 -0.69
CA MET A 38 -4.23 -11.09 -1.61
C MET A 38 -3.43 -10.56 -2.82
N GLY A 39 -2.17 -10.18 -2.59
CA GLY A 39 -1.22 -9.79 -3.64
C GLY A 39 -1.00 -10.86 -4.71
N ASN A 40 -1.15 -12.13 -4.37
CA ASN A 40 -1.03 -13.26 -5.31
C ASN A 40 -2.33 -13.59 -6.06
N LYS A 41 -3.46 -12.99 -5.68
CA LYS A 41 -4.75 -13.26 -6.33
C LYS A 41 -4.85 -12.56 -7.70
N PRO A 42 -5.69 -13.08 -8.61
CA PRO A 42 -5.97 -12.42 -9.89
C PRO A 42 -6.56 -11.02 -9.73
N ASP A 43 -6.35 -10.16 -10.73
CA ASP A 43 -6.84 -8.77 -10.72
C ASP A 43 -8.35 -8.68 -10.44
N ALA A 44 -9.16 -9.57 -11.02
CA ALA A 44 -10.61 -9.58 -10.79
C ALA A 44 -10.98 -9.74 -9.31
N VAL A 45 -10.24 -10.58 -8.58
CA VAL A 45 -10.45 -10.83 -7.14
C VAL A 45 -10.03 -9.61 -6.33
N LYS A 46 -8.90 -8.99 -6.65
CA LYS A 46 -8.43 -7.75 -6.01
C LYS A 46 -9.42 -6.60 -6.20
N LEU A 47 -9.91 -6.40 -7.43
CA LEU A 47 -10.89 -5.36 -7.75
C LEU A 47 -12.24 -5.61 -7.05
N GLY A 48 -12.69 -6.87 -6.99
CA GLY A 48 -13.89 -7.25 -6.24
C GLY A 48 -13.77 -6.92 -4.75
N TRP A 49 -12.63 -7.23 -4.15
CA TRP A 49 -12.38 -6.94 -2.73
C TRP A 49 -12.30 -5.43 -2.45
N LEU A 50 -11.63 -4.66 -3.32
CA LEU A 50 -11.61 -3.20 -3.27
C LEU A 50 -13.03 -2.63 -3.30
N LYS A 51 -13.88 -3.11 -4.22
CA LYS A 51 -15.29 -2.69 -4.28
C LYS A 51 -16.04 -2.99 -3.00
N MET A 52 -15.84 -4.15 -2.38
CA MET A 52 -16.52 -4.50 -1.13
C MET A 52 -16.14 -3.58 0.04
N ARG A 53 -14.87 -3.17 0.10
CA ARG A 53 -14.29 -2.36 1.17
C ARG A 53 -14.55 -0.86 1.00
N THR A 54 -14.37 -0.33 -0.19
CA THR A 54 -14.56 1.11 -0.44
C THR A 54 -15.98 1.46 -0.87
N LYS A 55 -16.81 0.46 -1.19
CA LYS A 55 -18.16 0.63 -1.77
C LYS A 55 -18.17 1.32 -3.13
N GLU A 56 -17.04 1.36 -3.82
CA GLU A 56 -16.90 2.00 -5.13
C GLU A 56 -16.51 1.01 -6.23
N SER A 57 -16.78 1.36 -7.49
CA SER A 57 -16.28 0.59 -8.63
C SER A 57 -14.79 0.87 -8.87
N TRP A 58 -14.02 -0.20 -9.05
CA TRP A 58 -12.58 -0.16 -9.31
C TRP A 58 -12.24 -0.71 -10.69
N THR A 59 -11.39 0.01 -11.42
CA THR A 59 -10.75 -0.49 -12.64
C THR A 59 -9.29 -0.81 -12.35
N LYS A 60 -8.69 -1.68 -13.18
CA LYS A 60 -7.25 -1.98 -13.09
C LYS A 60 -6.39 -0.70 -13.17
N GLN A 61 -6.76 0.24 -14.03
CA GLN A 61 -6.05 1.51 -14.15
C GLN A 61 -6.18 2.38 -12.89
N ARG A 62 -7.38 2.48 -12.30
CA ARG A 62 -7.59 3.20 -11.03
C ARG A 62 -6.77 2.56 -9.92
N TYR A 63 -6.80 1.24 -9.82
CA TYR A 63 -6.03 0.48 -8.84
C TYR A 63 -4.53 0.75 -8.96
N VAL A 64 -3.95 0.61 -10.15
CA VAL A 64 -2.51 0.85 -10.37
C VAL A 64 -2.12 2.29 -10.04
N LYS A 65 -2.94 3.28 -10.39
CA LYS A 65 -2.69 4.69 -10.04
C LYS A 65 -2.77 4.94 -8.54
N ALA A 66 -3.76 4.35 -7.86
CA ALA A 66 -3.90 4.45 -6.41
C ALA A 66 -2.70 3.81 -5.72
N LEU A 67 -2.31 2.60 -6.15
CA LEU A 67 -1.17 1.88 -5.61
C LEU A 67 0.13 2.69 -5.77
N ASP A 68 0.41 3.23 -6.96
CA ASP A 68 1.60 4.07 -7.18
C ASP A 68 1.64 5.29 -6.25
N ARG A 69 0.50 5.99 -6.09
CA ARG A 69 0.38 7.13 -5.17
C ARG A 69 0.60 6.72 -3.72
N THR A 70 -0.03 5.65 -3.27
CA THR A 70 0.10 5.16 -1.91
C THR A 70 1.53 4.71 -1.62
N MET A 71 2.19 4.04 -2.56
CA MET A 71 3.58 3.63 -2.42
C MET A 71 4.53 4.82 -2.34
N LYS A 72 4.34 5.86 -3.14
CA LYS A 72 5.12 7.11 -3.04
C LYS A 72 4.96 7.76 -1.67
N LYS A 73 3.72 7.83 -1.16
CA LYS A 73 3.43 8.38 0.17
C LYS A 73 4.07 7.55 1.28
N LEU A 74 3.98 6.23 1.21
CA LEU A 74 4.64 5.32 2.16
C LEU A 74 6.15 5.50 2.16
N ARG A 75 6.77 5.58 0.98
CA ARG A 75 8.22 5.79 0.86
C ARG A 75 8.64 7.11 1.52
N ALA A 76 7.94 8.21 1.21
CA ALA A 76 8.23 9.51 1.82
C ALA A 76 8.05 9.49 3.35
N ALA A 77 7.03 8.78 3.86
CA ALA A 77 6.81 8.65 5.29
C ALA A 77 7.88 7.79 5.98
N VAL A 78 8.34 6.70 5.36
CA VAL A 78 9.46 5.89 5.87
C VAL A 78 10.77 6.67 5.87
N GLU A 79 11.03 7.44 4.81
CA GLU A 79 12.22 8.31 4.73
C GLU A 79 12.17 9.39 5.82
N ALA A 80 11.03 10.06 6.02
CA ALA A 80 10.86 11.06 7.08
C ALA A 80 11.05 10.47 8.49
N GLU A 81 10.51 9.27 8.73
CA GLU A 81 10.65 8.56 10.00
C GLU A 81 12.10 8.11 10.26
N SER A 82 12.82 7.72 9.21
CA SER A 82 14.25 7.35 9.32
C SER A 82 15.11 8.57 9.65
N HIS A 83 14.81 9.75 9.07
CA HIS A 83 15.52 10.99 9.37
C HIS A 83 15.28 11.50 10.79
N LYS A 84 14.07 11.31 11.35
CA LYS A 84 13.81 11.61 12.77
C LYS A 84 14.68 10.74 13.69
N ARG A 85 14.79 9.46 13.38
CA ARG A 85 15.61 8.53 14.17
C ARG A 85 17.10 8.88 14.17
N SER A 86 17.61 9.47 13.09
CA SER A 86 19.00 9.96 13.02
C SER A 86 19.22 11.32 13.68
N GLN A 87 18.18 12.01 14.14
CA GLN A 87 18.28 13.28 14.88
C GLN A 87 18.08 13.14 16.39
N GLU A 88 17.67 11.95 16.86
CA GLU A 88 17.50 11.63 18.29
C GLU A 88 18.67 10.80 18.87
N ASP A 89 19.72 10.52 18.09
CA ASP A 89 20.98 9.87 18.50
C ASP A 89 22.14 10.87 18.53
#